data_AF-A0A6H1RI12-F1
#
_entry.id   AF-A0A6H1RI12-F1
#
_cell.length_a   1.000
_cell.length_b   1.000
_cell.length_c   1.000
_cell.angle_alpha   90.00
_cell.angle_beta   90.00
_cell.angle_gamma   90.00
#
_symmetry.space_group_name_H-M   'P 1'
#
loop_
_entity.id
_entity.type
_entity.pdbx_description
1 polymer ?
#
loop_
_entity_poly.entity_id
_entity_poly.type
_entity_poly.pdbx_seq_one_letter_code
_entity_poly.pdbx_strand_id
1 'polypeptide(L)' 'METALKALTGDTRSRSEAVRYALLRTYKEILLEQAEKDAERLKEDPDDQAEMLAIQRFMGVTE' A
#
# COMPACT_ATOMS: atom_id res chain seq x y z
N MET A 1 8.63 14.76 18.18
CA MET A 1 9.32 14.71 16.87
C MET A 1 10.78 14.25 17.02
N GLU A 2 11.56 14.83 17.93
CA GLU A 2 12.97 14.43 18.10
C GLU A 2 13.18 12.96 18.51
N THR A 3 12.38 12.43 19.43
CA THR A 3 12.44 11.01 19.82
C THR A 3 12.19 10.08 18.65
N ALA A 4 11.23 10.40 17.79
CA ALA A 4 10.91 9.64 16.59
C ALA A 4 12.05 9.72 15.56
N LEU A 5 12.63 10.90 15.36
CA LEU A 5 13.80 11.05 14.50
C LEU A 5 14.98 10.24 15.04
N LYS A 6 15.24 10.28 16.34
CA LYS A 6 16.32 9.53 16.99
C LYS A 6 16.13 8.02 16.83
N ALA A 7 14.90 7.53 16.94
CA ALA A 7 14.55 6.14 16.70
C ALA A 7 14.73 5.73 15.23
N LEU A 8 14.43 6.61 14.28
CA LEU A 8 14.58 6.35 12.84
C LEU A 8 16.02 6.48 12.34
N THR A 9 16.81 7.38 12.94
CA THR A 9 18.21 7.58 12.58
C THR A 9 19.14 6.52 13.17
N GLY A 10 18.81 6.00 14.36
CA GLY A 10 19.76 5.20 15.14
C GLY A 10 21.07 5.95 15.35
N ASP A 11 22.20 5.24 15.34
CA ASP A 11 23.54 5.83 15.51
C ASP A 11 24.21 6.26 14.19
N THR A 12 23.74 5.80 13.04
CA THR A 12 24.52 5.90 11.78
C THR A 12 23.80 6.63 10.64
N ARG A 13 22.49 6.86 10.71
CA ARG A 13 21.73 7.49 9.62
C ARG A 13 21.52 8.98 9.86
N SER A 14 21.48 9.74 8.78
CA SER A 14 21.22 11.18 8.85
C SER A 14 19.73 11.47 9.13
N ARG A 15 19.44 12.62 9.74
CA ARG A 15 18.06 13.09 9.96
C ARG A 15 17.28 13.19 8.63
N SER A 16 17.94 13.61 7.56
CA SER A 16 17.35 13.71 6.22
C SER A 16 16.93 12.35 5.65
N GLU A 17 17.73 11.30 5.87
CA GLU A 17 17.36 9.93 5.47
C GLU A 17 16.19 9.40 6.30
N ALA A 18 16.17 9.67 7.61
CA ALA A 18 15.05 9.29 8.47
C ALA A 18 13.74 9.94 8.04
N VAL A 19 13.77 11.24 7.69
CA VAL A 19 12.60 11.95 7.16
C VAL A 19 12.18 11.39 5.81
N ARG A 20 13.12 11.16 4.88
CA ARG A 20 12.84 10.57 3.57
C ARG A 20 12.20 9.18 3.71
N TYR A 21 12.74 8.36 4.60
CA TYR A 21 12.20 7.03 4.90
C TYR A 21 10.78 7.13 5.46
N ALA A 22 10.55 7.99 6.45
CA ALA A 22 9.21 8.17 7.03
C ALA A 22 8.19 8.59 5.97
N LEU A 23 8.56 9.54 5.09
CA LEU A 23 7.68 10.04 4.05
C LEU A 23 7.31 8.95 3.03
N LEU A 24 8.29 8.18 2.56
CA LEU A 24 8.04 7.06 1.64
C LEU A 24 7.20 5.96 2.30
N ARG A 25 7.44 5.68 3.57
CA ARG A 25 6.66 4.68 4.32
C ARG A 25 5.20 5.10 4.48
N THR A 26 4.96 6.35 4.88
CA THR A 26 3.60 6.89 4.99
C THR A 26 2.89 6.90 3.65
N TYR A 27 3.59 7.26 2.57
CA TYR A 27 3.01 7.20 1.23
C TYR A 27 2.61 5.77 0.83
N LYS A 28 3.44 4.77 1.15
CA LYS A 28 3.10 3.35 0.95
C LYS A 28 1.84 2.95 1.73
N GLU A 29 1.71 3.39 2.98
CA GLU A 29 0.54 3.10 3.82
C GLU A 29 -0.74 3.67 3.19
N ILE A 30 -0.70 4.91 2.67
CA ILE A 30 -1.82 5.52 1.94
C ILE A 30 -2.23 4.69 0.71
N LEU A 31 -1.26 4.20 -0.06
CA LEU A 31 -1.55 3.36 -1.23
C LEU A 31 -2.20 2.02 -0.84
N LEU A 32 -1.77 1.43 0.27
CA LEU A 32 -2.37 0.19 0.77
C LEU A 32 -3.80 0.40 1.26
N GLU A 33 -4.06 1.47 2.00
CA GLU A 33 -5.41 1.82 2.43
C GLU A 33 -6.35 2.06 1.24
N GLN A 34 -5.84 2.69 0.18
CA GLN A 34 -6.61 2.88 -1.05
C GLN A 34 -6.90 1.53 -1.72
N ALA A 35 -5.91 0.67 -1.86
CA ALA A 35 -6.09 -0.65 -2.45
C ALA A 35 -7.07 -1.52 -1.65
N GLU A 36 -7.07 -1.43 -0.31
CA GLU A 36 -8.05 -2.11 0.53
C GLU A 36 -9.47 -1.60 0.27
N LYS A 37 -9.68 -0.28 0.24
CA LYS A 37 -10.99 0.31 -0.07
C LYS A 37 -11.48 -0.05 -1.47
N ASP A 38 -10.58 -0.07 -2.44
CA ASP A 38 -10.92 -0.47 -3.80
C ASP A 38 -11.28 -1.96 -3.85
N ALA A 39 -10.57 -2.82 -3.12
CA ALA A 39 -10.93 -4.24 -2.99
C ALA A 39 -12.27 -4.46 -2.27
N GLU A 40 -12.60 -3.65 -1.26
CA GLU A 40 -13.92 -3.66 -0.62
C GLU A 40 -15.02 -3.25 -1.60
N ARG A 41 -14.82 -2.17 -2.37
CA ARG A 41 -15.76 -1.77 -3.42
C ARG A 41 -15.99 -2.85 -4.46
N LEU A 42 -14.92 -3.46 -4.97
CA LEU A 42 -15.00 -4.56 -5.94
C LEU A 42 -15.78 -5.76 -5.39
N LYS A 43 -15.80 -5.98 -4.06
CA LYS A 43 -16.63 -7.05 -3.45
C LYS A 43 -18.10 -6.71 -3.38
N GLU A 44 -18.47 -5.44 -3.43
CA GLU A 44 -19.87 -5.01 -3.30
C GLU A 44 -20.55 -4.78 -4.65
N ASP A 45 -19.78 -4.72 -5.75
CA ASP A 45 -20.28 -4.53 -7.11
C ASP A 45 -20.24 -5.85 -7.93
N PRO A 46 -21.40 -6.44 -8.27
CA PRO A 46 -21.48 -7.68 -9.05
C PRO A 46 -20.89 -7.58 -10.47
N ASP A 47 -20.94 -6.41 -11.10
CA ASP A 47 -20.42 -6.23 -12.46
C ASP A 47 -18.89 -6.19 -12.42
N ASP A 48 -18.32 -5.47 -11.45
CA ASP A 48 -16.87 -5.45 -11.21
C ASP A 48 -16.32 -6.85 -10.85
N GLN A 49 -17.06 -7.65 -10.09
CA GLN A 49 -16.69 -9.05 -9.80
C GLN A 49 -16.65 -9.91 -11.06
N ALA A 50 -17.62 -9.72 -11.96
CA ALA A 50 -17.67 -10.45 -13.22
C ALA A 50 -16.48 -10.09 -14.13
N GLU A 51 -16.11 -8.81 -14.19
CA GLU A 51 -14.93 -8.34 -14.92
C GLU A 51 -13.63 -8.92 -14.34
N MET A 52 -13.46 -8.87 -13.01
CA MET A 52 -12.31 -9.46 -12.31
C MET A 52 -12.17 -10.96 -12.59
N LEU A 53 -13.28 -11.71 -12.56
CA LEU A 53 -13.29 -13.14 -12.87
C LEU A 53 -12.89 -13.41 -14.34
N ALA A 54 -13.39 -12.59 -15.28
CA ALA A 54 -13.02 -12.70 -16.69
C ALA A 54 -11.52 -12.43 -16.91
N ILE A 55 -10.96 -11.42 -16.24
CA ILE A 55 -9.52 -11.11 -16.28
C ILE A 55 -8.71 -12.27 -15.68
N GLN A 56 -9.12 -12.82 -14.53
CA GLN A 56 -8.42 -13.95 -13.90
C GLN A 56 -8.42 -15.21 -14.78
N ARG A 57 -9.54 -15.51 -15.45
CA ARG A 57 -9.65 -16.60 -16.44
C ARG A 57 -8.73 -16.37 -17.64
N PHE A 58 -8.69 -15.14 -18.17
CA PHE A 58 -7.78 -14.79 -19.27
C PHE A 58 -6.31 -14.95 -18.88
N MET A 59 -5.95 -14.57 -17.65
CA MET A 59 -4.59 -14.73 -17.12
C MET A 59 -4.26 -16.17 -16.68
N GLY A 60 -5.22 -17.10 -16.71
CA GLY A 60 -5.03 -18.49 -16.29
C GLY A 60 -4.81 -18.66 -14.78
N VAL A 61 -5.31 -17.73 -13.97
CA VAL A 61 -5.13 -17.72 -12.50
C VAL A 61 -6.20 -18.57 -11.80
N THR A 62 -7.39 -18.68 -12.40
CA THR A 62 -8.49 -19.52 -11.90
C THR A 62 -9.02 -20.40 -13.04
N GLU A 63 -9.13 -21.72 -12.77
CA GLU A 63 -9.71 -22.72 -13.68
C GLU A 63 -11.23 -22.59 -13.81
#